data_AF-A0A0W8FK97-F1
#
_entry.id   AF-A0A0W8FK97-F1
#
_cell.length_a   1.000
_cell.length_b   1.000
_cell.length_c   1.000
_cell.angle_alpha   90.00
_cell.angle_beta   90.00
_cell.angle_gamma   90.00
#
_symmetry.space_group_name_H-M   'P 1'
#
loop_
_entity.id
_entity.type
_entity.pdbx_description
1 polymer ?
#
loop_
_entity_poly.entity_id
_entity_poly.type
_entity_poly.pdbx_seq_one_letter_code
_entity_poly.pdbx_strand_id
1 'polypeptide(L)'
;MRAVRVLHESSLPADLAAAGENRLGLIRGSRCATIIIMRSAPLVPDIVRRGTVVKKELKIGDIARIAGLSEEDVRRYTRDHDELFAYRTIGRVKLFSPRAVQTVRELAGLASGQAEEQPRSQPEAAASGGAPAQVYPPEPAEAVVGARVIGDTVAHIQRQLGRLQGEFAGQRESVGRTIEELQESVDLLRRQLEAQQRQIAIIGEWIDYFDAQMDAMNRPLVERIRHRLGTD
;
A
#
# COMPACT_ATOMS: atom_id res chain seq x y z
N MET A 1 -11.29 28.72 -57.40
CA MET A 1 -10.46 28.00 -58.39
C MET A 1 -8.99 28.21 -58.06
N ARG A 2 -8.25 27.11 -57.80
CA ARG A 2 -6.76 26.93 -57.82
C ARG A 2 -5.90 27.86 -56.93
N ALA A 3 -4.88 27.42 -56.20
CA ALA A 3 -4.14 26.16 -56.18
C ALA A 3 -3.43 26.00 -54.82
N VAL A 4 -3.47 24.78 -54.25
CA VAL A 4 -2.57 24.36 -53.17
C VAL A 4 -1.36 23.71 -53.83
N ARG A 5 -0.19 24.32 -53.65
CA ARG A 5 1.10 23.81 -54.12
C ARG A 5 1.61 22.79 -53.11
N VAL A 6 1.66 21.53 -53.50
CA VAL A 6 2.37 20.46 -52.78
C VAL A 6 3.86 20.66 -53.04
N LEU A 7 4.64 20.89 -51.98
CA LEU A 7 6.09 20.75 -52.03
C LEU A 7 6.47 19.46 -51.33
N HIS A 8 7.11 18.60 -52.12
CA HIS A 8 7.75 17.36 -51.73
C HIS A 8 9.19 17.68 -51.28
N GLU A 9 9.72 16.78 -50.45
CA GLU A 9 11.13 16.40 -50.31
C GLU A 9 12.07 17.10 -49.29
N SER A 10 12.59 16.22 -48.42
CA SER A 10 14.01 16.10 -48.01
C SER A 10 14.50 16.90 -46.81
N SER A 11 14.53 16.24 -45.65
CA SER A 11 15.77 16.07 -44.87
C SER A 11 15.52 15.17 -43.66
N LEU A 12 15.90 13.90 -43.75
CA LEU A 12 16.17 13.04 -42.59
C LEU A 12 17.70 12.99 -42.44
N PRO A 13 18.27 13.24 -41.25
CA PRO A 13 19.60 12.75 -40.97
C PRO A 13 19.52 11.25 -40.66
N ALA A 14 20.31 10.49 -41.41
CA ALA A 14 20.70 9.14 -41.09
C ALA A 14 21.66 9.19 -39.89
N ASP A 15 21.28 8.57 -38.77
CA ASP A 15 22.20 7.75 -37.99
C ASP A 15 21.47 7.08 -36.82
N LEU A 16 21.45 5.74 -36.88
CA LEU A 16 21.56 4.76 -35.79
C LEU A 16 20.80 3.49 -36.15
N ALA A 17 21.45 2.75 -37.04
CA ALA A 17 21.33 1.31 -37.08
C ALA A 17 21.87 0.73 -35.77
N ALA A 18 21.04 -0.03 -35.05
CA ALA A 18 21.38 -1.30 -34.41
C ALA A 18 20.24 -1.75 -33.49
N ALA A 19 19.42 -2.68 -33.95
CA ALA A 19 19.07 -3.91 -33.21
C ALA A 19 17.82 -4.57 -33.81
N GLY A 20 17.98 -5.83 -34.22
CA GLY A 20 16.94 -6.84 -34.07
C GLY A 20 15.98 -6.97 -35.23
N GLU A 21 16.39 -7.76 -36.21
CA GLU A 21 15.50 -8.43 -37.15
C GLU A 21 14.27 -9.03 -36.45
N ASN A 22 13.07 -8.73 -36.95
CA ASN A 22 12.06 -9.76 -37.06
C ASN A 22 11.16 -9.51 -38.28
N ARG A 23 11.12 -10.55 -39.11
CA ARG A 23 10.62 -10.57 -40.48
C ARG A 23 9.13 -10.20 -40.58
N LEU A 24 8.88 -9.41 -41.62
CA LEU A 24 7.59 -9.12 -42.25
C LEU A 24 6.87 -10.40 -42.72
N GLY A 25 5.55 -10.43 -42.47
CA GLY A 25 4.58 -11.10 -43.33
C GLY A 25 3.66 -10.05 -43.94
N LEU A 26 4.10 -9.42 -45.03
CA LEU A 26 3.38 -8.38 -45.76
C LEU A 26 2.41 -9.04 -46.76
N ILE A 27 1.12 -9.10 -46.43
CA ILE A 27 0.07 -9.36 -47.43
C ILE A 27 -0.42 -8.01 -47.96
N ARG A 28 -0.19 -7.81 -49.24
CA ARG A 28 -0.46 -6.60 -50.03
C ARG A 28 -1.93 -6.63 -50.46
N GLY A 29 -2.75 -5.70 -49.98
CA GLY A 29 -4.09 -5.50 -50.53
C GLY A 29 -5.06 -4.78 -49.59
N SER A 30 -5.61 -3.67 -50.10
CA SER A 30 -6.78 -2.94 -49.60
C SER A 30 -6.61 -2.02 -48.39
N ARG A 31 -6.97 -0.75 -48.65
CA ARG A 31 -7.09 0.35 -47.69
C ARG A 31 -8.19 0.02 -46.68
N CYS A 32 -7.83 -0.51 -45.51
CA CYS A 32 -8.69 -0.55 -44.35
C CYS A 32 -7.93 0.01 -43.15
N ALA A 33 -8.59 0.90 -42.41
CA ALA A 33 -8.09 1.54 -41.22
C ALA A 33 -7.54 0.50 -40.24
N THR A 34 -6.26 0.64 -39.88
CA THR A 34 -5.62 -0.16 -38.84
C THR A 34 -6.17 0.29 -37.49
N ILE A 35 -7.17 -0.42 -36.98
CA ILE A 35 -7.56 -0.36 -35.57
C ILE A 35 -6.47 -1.14 -34.80
N ILE A 36 -5.65 -0.43 -34.05
CA ILE A 36 -4.68 -1.03 -33.12
C ILE A 36 -5.47 -1.54 -31.92
N ILE A 37 -5.84 -2.82 -31.94
CA ILE A 37 -6.35 -3.51 -30.74
C ILE A 37 -5.12 -3.84 -29.88
N MET A 38 -4.87 -3.03 -28.86
CA MET A 38 -3.88 -3.35 -27.83
C MET A 38 -4.28 -4.64 -27.13
N ARG A 39 -3.46 -5.67 -27.33
CA ARG A 39 -3.59 -7.00 -26.76
C ARG A 39 -3.30 -6.90 -25.26
N SER A 40 -4.34 -7.03 -24.45
CA SER A 40 -4.26 -7.12 -22.99
C SER A 40 -3.36 -8.29 -22.59
N ALA A 41 -2.23 -7.99 -21.95
CA ALA A 41 -1.39 -9.01 -21.33
C ALA A 41 -2.06 -9.53 -20.05
N PRO A 42 -1.97 -10.84 -19.74
CA PRO A 42 -2.56 -11.42 -18.55
C PRO A 42 -1.71 -11.08 -17.32
N LEU A 43 -2.37 -10.58 -16.28
CA LEU A 43 -1.83 -10.43 -14.94
C LEU A 43 -1.54 -11.81 -14.35
N VAL A 44 -0.27 -12.22 -14.33
CA VAL A 44 0.23 -13.28 -13.45
C VAL A 44 0.95 -12.61 -12.28
N PRO A 45 0.60 -12.92 -11.02
CA PRO A 45 1.35 -12.43 -9.87
C PRO A 45 2.44 -13.44 -9.48
N ASP A 46 3.69 -13.18 -9.88
CA ASP A 46 4.87 -13.70 -9.19
C ASP A 46 5.29 -12.65 -8.15
N ILE A 47 5.03 -12.83 -6.86
CA ILE A 47 5.87 -13.59 -5.92
C ILE A 47 7.37 -13.38 -6.21
N VAL A 48 8.01 -12.47 -5.48
CA VAL A 48 9.22 -12.71 -4.65
C VAL A 48 9.71 -11.39 -4.00
N ARG A 49 9.64 -11.38 -2.67
CA ARG A 49 10.58 -10.85 -1.66
C ARG A 49 11.42 -9.60 -1.96
N ARG A 50 11.11 -8.51 -1.24
CA ARG A 50 12.00 -7.86 -0.25
C ARG A 50 11.23 -6.77 0.54
N GLY A 51 11.23 -6.89 1.86
CA GLY A 51 11.26 -5.72 2.76
C GLY A 51 9.96 -4.99 3.13
N THR A 52 8.81 -5.23 2.50
CA THR A 52 7.54 -4.69 3.01
C THR A 52 6.83 -5.78 3.80
N VAL A 53 6.61 -5.55 5.10
CA VAL A 53 5.60 -6.31 5.85
C VAL A 53 4.26 -5.84 5.31
N VAL A 54 3.91 -6.25 4.09
CA VAL A 54 2.51 -6.26 3.66
C VAL A 54 1.82 -6.99 4.79
N LYS A 55 0.92 -6.30 5.49
CA LYS A 55 0.17 -6.84 6.62
C LYS A 55 -0.67 -7.98 6.06
N LYS A 56 -0.05 -9.16 5.94
CA LYS A 56 -0.62 -10.32 5.30
C LYS A 56 -1.77 -10.72 6.18
N GLU A 57 -2.99 -10.53 5.68
CA GLU A 57 -4.16 -11.01 6.37
C GLU A 57 -4.04 -12.53 6.48
N LEU A 58 -4.16 -13.04 7.70
CA LEU A 58 -3.90 -14.43 8.04
C LEU A 58 -5.22 -15.21 8.02
N LYS A 59 -5.18 -16.43 7.50
CA LYS A 59 -6.29 -17.37 7.68
C LYS A 59 -6.20 -17.98 9.07
N ILE A 60 -7.31 -18.55 9.54
CA ILE A 60 -7.38 -19.27 10.83
C ILE A 60 -6.28 -20.33 10.93
N GLY A 61 -6.06 -21.11 9.88
CA GLY A 61 -4.99 -22.12 9.87
C GLY A 61 -3.57 -21.53 9.96
N ASP A 62 -3.35 -20.33 9.42
CA ASP A 62 -2.06 -19.63 9.56
C ASP A 62 -1.88 -19.10 10.99
N ILE A 63 -2.96 -18.58 11.60
CA ILE A 63 -2.95 -18.15 13.00
C ILE A 63 -2.65 -19.33 13.93
N ALA A 64 -3.34 -20.45 13.75
CA ALA A 64 -3.13 -21.68 14.53
C ALA A 64 -1.66 -22.13 14.49
N ARG A 65 -1.07 -22.17 13.30
CA ARG A 65 0.34 -22.55 13.10
C ARG A 65 1.32 -21.60 13.79
N ILE A 66 1.07 -20.29 13.74
CA ILE A 66 1.97 -19.29 14.33
C ILE A 66 1.78 -19.20 15.85
N ALA A 67 0.54 -19.37 16.32
CA ALA A 67 0.21 -19.32 17.74
C ALA A 67 0.58 -20.63 18.48
N GLY A 68 0.76 -21.74 17.76
CA GLY A 68 1.02 -23.05 18.34
C GLY A 68 -0.23 -23.71 18.94
N LEU A 69 -1.42 -23.35 18.43
CA LEU A 69 -2.71 -23.82 18.93
C LEU A 69 -3.43 -24.66 17.87
N SER A 70 -4.41 -25.45 18.30
CA SER A 70 -5.26 -26.19 17.37
C SER A 70 -6.17 -25.24 16.58
N GLU A 71 -6.53 -25.60 15.34
CA GLU A 71 -7.43 -24.77 14.54
C GLU A 71 -8.82 -24.64 15.19
N GLU A 72 -9.25 -25.67 15.93
CA GLU A 72 -10.52 -25.70 16.64
C GLU A 72 -10.54 -24.70 17.80
N ASP A 73 -9.46 -24.60 18.57
CA ASP A 73 -9.34 -23.62 19.66
C ASP A 73 -9.37 -22.19 19.12
N VAL A 74 -8.66 -21.92 18.03
CA VAL A 74 -8.69 -20.60 17.38
C VAL A 74 -10.09 -20.25 16.89
N ARG A 75 -10.81 -21.22 16.30
CA ARG A 75 -12.21 -21.03 15.87
C ARG A 75 -13.14 -20.77 17.05
N ARG A 76 -12.91 -21.44 18.19
CA ARG A 76 -13.66 -21.24 19.43
C ARG A 76 -13.41 -19.83 19.96
N TYR A 77 -12.16 -19.41 20.15
CA TYR A 77 -11.83 -18.07 20.65
C TYR A 77 -12.35 -16.95 19.75
N THR A 78 -12.28 -17.15 18.43
CA THR A 78 -12.82 -16.16 17.48
C THR A 78 -14.34 -16.07 17.54
N ARG A 79 -15.04 -17.16 17.85
CA ARG A 79 -16.49 -17.16 18.01
C ARG A 79 -16.90 -16.53 19.35
N ASP A 80 -16.21 -16.91 20.41
CA ASP A 80 -16.52 -16.50 21.79
C ASP A 80 -16.15 -15.02 22.03
N HIS A 81 -15.17 -14.50 21.28
CA HIS A 81 -14.66 -13.13 21.41
C HIS A 81 -14.51 -12.41 20.06
N ASP A 82 -15.55 -12.43 19.20
CA ASP A 82 -15.52 -11.83 17.84
C ASP A 82 -15.15 -10.32 17.86
N GLU A 83 -15.48 -9.61 18.95
CA GLU A 83 -15.18 -8.18 19.13
C GLU A 83 -13.67 -7.87 19.26
N LEU A 84 -12.86 -8.83 19.73
CA LEU A 84 -11.42 -8.64 19.92
C LEU A 84 -10.64 -8.83 18.61
N PHE A 85 -11.30 -9.32 17.57
CA PHE A 85 -10.66 -9.66 16.30
C PHE A 85 -11.04 -8.68 15.19
N ALA A 86 -10.06 -7.93 14.70
CA ALA A 86 -10.19 -7.22 13.44
C ALA A 86 -10.08 -8.22 12.27
N TYR A 87 -11.20 -8.51 11.62
CA TYR A 87 -11.27 -9.37 10.44
C TYR A 87 -11.99 -8.71 9.25
N ARG A 88 -11.65 -9.19 8.06
CA ARG A 88 -12.34 -8.92 6.81
C ARG A 88 -12.87 -10.22 6.24
N THR A 89 -14.11 -10.23 5.81
CA THR A 89 -14.70 -11.40 5.16
C THR A 89 -14.60 -11.25 3.65
N ILE A 90 -13.94 -12.21 2.99
CA ILE A 90 -13.92 -12.30 1.53
C ILE A 90 -14.62 -13.61 1.15
N GLY A 91 -15.87 -13.51 0.70
CA GLY A 91 -16.72 -14.66 0.41
C GLY A 91 -16.99 -15.50 1.68
N ARG A 92 -16.55 -16.76 1.67
CA ARG A 92 -16.74 -17.71 2.79
C ARG A 92 -15.59 -17.72 3.79
N VAL A 93 -14.52 -16.96 3.54
CA VAL A 93 -13.30 -17.02 4.34
C VAL A 93 -13.13 -15.72 5.14
N LYS A 94 -13.00 -15.86 6.47
CA LYS A 94 -12.58 -14.76 7.35
C LYS A 94 -11.05 -14.63 7.29
N LEU A 95 -10.58 -13.42 7.01
CA LEU A 95 -9.17 -13.05 6.99
C LEU A 95 -8.90 -12.13 8.17
N PHE A 96 -7.88 -12.43 8.94
CA PHE A 96 -7.60 -11.77 10.22
C PHE A 96 -6.38 -10.89 10.11
N SER A 97 -6.38 -9.78 10.84
CA SER A 97 -5.18 -8.96 10.97
C SER A 97 -4.06 -9.73 11.70
N PRO A 98 -2.77 -9.40 11.46
CA PRO A 98 -1.66 -10.03 12.17
C PRO A 98 -1.73 -9.91 13.70
N ARG A 99 -2.44 -8.90 14.23
CA ARG A 99 -2.67 -8.72 15.68
C ARG A 99 -3.51 -9.84 16.30
N ALA A 100 -4.33 -10.52 15.51
CA ALA A 100 -5.16 -11.63 15.98
C ALA A 100 -4.34 -12.76 16.62
N VAL A 101 -3.11 -13.00 16.13
CA VAL A 101 -2.21 -14.02 16.69
C VAL A 101 -1.87 -13.70 18.15
N GLN A 102 -1.64 -12.43 18.47
CA GLN A 102 -1.29 -11.99 19.81
C GLN A 102 -2.49 -12.11 20.76
N THR A 103 -3.66 -11.65 20.31
CA THR A 103 -4.92 -11.77 21.07
C THR A 103 -5.27 -13.23 21.35
N VAL A 104 -5.10 -14.13 20.38
CA VAL A 104 -5.33 -15.56 20.59
C VAL A 104 -4.34 -16.15 21.61
N ARG A 105 -3.06 -15.74 21.58
CA ARG A 105 -2.06 -16.20 22.55
C ARG A 105 -2.38 -15.72 23.97
N GLU A 106 -2.81 -14.47 24.11
CA GLU A 106 -3.25 -13.90 25.39
C GLU A 106 -4.49 -14.64 25.93
N LEU A 107 -5.49 -14.88 25.09
CA LEU A 107 -6.67 -15.67 25.48
C LEU A 107 -6.32 -17.11 25.86
N ALA A 108 -5.39 -17.73 25.14
CA ALA A 108 -4.92 -19.08 25.48
C ALA A 108 -4.14 -19.10 26.80
N GLY A 109 -3.32 -18.08 27.09
CA GLY A 109 -2.63 -17.94 28.38
C GLY A 109 -3.61 -17.78 29.55
N LEU A 110 -4.63 -16.94 29.35
CA LEU A 110 -5.71 -16.75 30.34
C LEU A 110 -6.53 -18.02 30.55
N ALA A 111 -6.88 -18.75 29.48
CA ALA A 111 -7.64 -20.00 29.57
C ALA A 111 -6.84 -21.16 30.18
N SER A 112 -5.50 -21.14 30.04
CA SER A 112 -4.60 -22.15 30.58
C SER A 112 -4.19 -21.89 32.04
N GLY A 113 -4.68 -20.81 32.66
CA GLY A 113 -4.32 -20.42 34.02
C GLY A 113 -2.86 -19.98 34.19
N GLN A 114 -2.12 -19.83 33.08
CA GLN A 114 -0.76 -19.31 33.08
C GLN A 114 -0.84 -17.79 32.91
N ALA A 115 -1.20 -17.12 34.01
CA ALA A 115 -0.74 -15.77 34.22
C ALA A 115 0.79 -15.80 34.21
N GLU A 116 1.41 -15.38 33.11
CA GLU A 116 2.83 -15.08 33.13
C GLU A 116 3.08 -14.03 34.21
N GLU A 117 3.69 -14.49 35.30
CA GLU A 117 4.46 -13.69 36.24
C GLU A 117 5.41 -12.79 35.45
N GLN A 118 5.03 -11.52 35.31
CA GLN A 118 6.00 -10.44 35.19
C GLN A 118 6.82 -10.44 36.48
N PRO A 119 8.16 -10.56 36.45
CA PRO A 119 8.97 -10.32 37.63
C PRO A 119 9.07 -8.80 37.85
N ARG A 120 8.00 -8.22 38.39
CA ARG A 120 8.06 -6.91 39.05
C ARG A 120 8.58 -7.14 40.46
N SER A 121 9.89 -7.12 40.61
CA SER A 121 10.52 -7.01 41.93
C SER A 121 10.32 -5.59 42.46
N GLN A 122 9.24 -5.39 43.22
CA GLN A 122 9.18 -4.38 44.29
C GLN A 122 8.76 -5.08 45.58
N PRO A 123 9.54 -4.96 46.67
CA PRO A 123 9.11 -5.42 47.98
C PRO A 123 8.31 -4.29 48.64
N GLU A 124 6.99 -4.47 48.76
CA GLU A 124 6.16 -3.62 49.62
C GLU A 124 5.91 -4.35 50.94
N ALA A 125 6.47 -3.77 51.99
CA ALA A 125 6.41 -4.24 53.36
C ALA A 125 5.01 -4.04 53.96
N ALA A 126 4.50 -5.09 54.62
CA ALA A 126 3.48 -4.95 55.65
C ALA A 126 4.15 -5.08 57.04
N ALA A 127 4.03 -4.02 57.83
CA ALA A 127 4.30 -3.96 59.26
C ALA A 127 3.39 -4.96 60.02
N SER A 128 3.66 -5.43 61.24
CA SER A 128 4.14 -4.72 62.43
C SER A 128 4.37 -5.72 63.57
N GLY A 129 5.36 -5.46 64.44
CA GLY A 129 5.34 -5.97 65.81
C GLY A 129 6.70 -6.14 66.48
N GLY A 130 7.17 -5.13 67.22
CA GLY A 130 8.00 -5.35 68.41
C GLY A 130 9.31 -4.57 68.55
N ALA A 131 9.25 -3.51 69.36
CA ALA A 131 10.31 -3.00 70.27
C ALA A 131 11.55 -2.26 69.69
N PRO A 132 12.14 -1.33 70.47
CA PRO A 132 12.92 -0.21 69.94
C PRO A 132 14.40 -0.56 69.83
N ALA A 133 14.95 -0.48 68.62
CA ALA A 133 16.38 -0.59 68.38
C ALA A 133 16.90 0.69 67.71
N GLN A 134 17.70 1.39 68.49
CA GLN A 134 18.70 2.41 68.14
C GLN A 134 18.75 2.88 66.67
N VAL A 135 18.48 4.16 66.48
CA VAL A 135 18.89 4.91 65.29
C VAL A 135 20.42 5.05 65.32
N TYR A 136 21.11 4.09 64.72
CA TYR A 136 22.49 4.31 64.28
C TYR A 136 22.44 5.14 62.98
N PRO A 137 23.23 6.22 62.87
CA PRO A 137 23.45 6.88 61.58
C PRO A 137 24.05 5.86 60.61
N PRO A 138 23.53 5.70 59.38
CA PRO A 138 24.12 4.78 58.41
C PRO A 138 25.55 5.23 58.11
N GLU A 139 26.50 4.31 58.22
CA GLU A 139 27.89 4.55 57.86
C GLU A 139 28.00 5.01 56.39
N PRO A 140 28.92 5.94 56.08
CA PRO A 140 29.04 6.56 54.76
C PRO A 140 29.43 5.58 53.63
N ALA A 141 29.84 4.36 53.95
CA ALA A 141 30.29 3.38 52.97
C ALA A 141 29.14 2.79 52.13
N GLU A 142 27.98 2.49 52.73
CA GLU A 142 26.85 1.87 52.00
C GLU A 142 26.12 2.86 51.08
N ALA A 143 26.01 4.13 51.49
CA ALA A 143 25.43 5.20 50.67
C ALA A 143 26.25 5.50 49.40
N VAL A 144 27.58 5.36 49.47
CA VAL A 144 28.48 5.55 48.32
C VAL A 144 28.37 4.40 47.31
N VAL A 145 28.13 3.17 47.77
CA VAL A 145 27.87 2.01 46.90
C VAL A 145 26.52 2.16 46.20
N GLY A 146 25.47 2.58 46.91
CA GLY A 146 24.16 2.89 46.32
C GLY A 146 24.23 3.98 45.24
N ALA A 147 24.99 5.05 45.50
CA ALA A 147 25.17 6.14 44.53
C ALA A 147 25.89 5.69 43.24
N ARG A 148 26.84 4.76 43.33
CA ARG A 148 27.51 4.18 42.14
C ARG A 148 26.59 3.29 41.33
N VAL A 149 25.83 2.41 41.98
CA VAL A 149 24.84 1.54 41.32
C VAL A 149 23.76 2.36 40.62
N ILE A 150 23.30 3.45 41.24
CA ILE A 150 22.36 4.39 40.62
C ILE A 150 23.02 5.11 39.44
N GLY A 151 24.28 5.54 39.56
CA GLY A 151 25.03 6.12 38.45
C GLY A 151 25.14 5.19 37.24
N ASP A 152 25.45 3.92 37.48
CA ASP A 152 25.59 2.90 36.42
C ASP A 152 24.27 2.60 35.71
N THR A 153 23.17 2.53 36.47
CA THR A 153 21.82 2.34 35.92
C THR A 153 21.37 3.56 35.13
N VAL A 154 21.62 4.78 35.60
CA VAL A 154 21.34 6.01 34.85
C VAL A 154 22.16 6.05 33.56
N ALA A 155 23.45 5.71 33.61
CA ALA A 155 24.30 5.63 32.42
C ALA A 155 23.83 4.54 31.43
N HIS A 156 23.26 3.44 31.92
CA HIS A 156 22.65 2.42 31.07
C HIS A 156 21.38 2.94 30.39
N ILE A 157 20.48 3.56 31.16
CA ILE A 157 19.22 4.12 30.64
C ILE A 157 19.50 5.24 29.64
N GLN A 158 20.45 6.14 29.92
CA GLN A 158 20.83 7.19 28.98
C GLN A 158 21.39 6.63 27.67
N ARG A 159 22.19 5.55 27.74
CA ARG A 159 22.66 4.86 26.53
C ARG A 159 21.53 4.20 25.76
N GLN A 160 20.57 3.58 26.45
CA GLN A 160 19.39 3.00 25.80
C GLN A 160 18.50 4.08 25.16
N LEU A 161 18.28 5.20 25.86
CA LEU A 161 17.51 6.33 25.34
C LEU A 161 18.16 6.90 24.08
N GLY A 162 19.49 7.08 24.07
CA GLY A 162 20.22 7.55 22.91
C GLY A 162 20.10 6.62 21.69
N ARG A 163 20.15 5.29 21.90
CA ARG A 163 19.94 4.31 20.83
C ARG A 163 18.53 4.39 20.25
N LEU A 164 17.52 4.40 21.11
CA LEU A 164 16.12 4.49 20.68
C LEU A 164 15.83 5.81 19.94
N GLN A 165 16.38 6.92 20.41
CA GLN A 165 16.27 8.21 19.72
C GLN A 165 16.91 8.17 18.32
N GLY A 166 18.07 7.52 18.18
CA GLY A 166 18.70 7.30 16.88
C GLY A 166 17.86 6.43 15.94
N GLU A 167 17.29 5.35 16.45
CA GLU A 167 16.38 4.48 15.69
C GLU A 167 15.14 5.23 15.21
N PHE A 168 14.50 6.03 16.08
CA PHE A 168 13.36 6.85 15.69
C PHE A 168 13.73 7.95 14.69
N ALA A 169 14.92 8.55 14.80
CA ALA A 169 15.40 9.53 13.83
C ALA A 169 15.56 8.87 12.44
N GLY A 170 16.21 7.70 12.38
CA GLY A 170 16.34 6.93 11.14
C GLY A 170 14.98 6.48 10.58
N GLN A 171 14.06 6.08 11.44
CA GLN A 171 12.70 5.71 11.02
C GLN A 171 11.96 6.90 10.42
N ARG A 172 12.00 8.06 11.08
CA ARG A 172 11.37 9.30 10.55
C ARG A 172 11.95 9.69 9.20
N GLU A 173 13.26 9.58 9.04
CA GLU A 173 13.92 9.88 7.77
C GLU A 173 13.49 8.90 6.67
N SER A 174 13.42 7.59 6.97
CA SER A 174 12.94 6.60 6.00
C SER A 174 11.47 6.82 5.61
N VAL A 175 10.62 7.18 6.58
CA VAL A 175 9.22 7.54 6.32
C VAL A 175 9.15 8.79 5.46
N GLY A 176 9.96 9.81 5.76
CA GLY A 176 10.07 11.02 4.94
C GLY A 176 10.38 10.70 3.48
N ARG A 177 11.41 9.89 3.22
CA ARG A 177 11.76 9.44 1.86
C ARG A 177 10.61 8.70 1.17
N THR A 178 9.94 7.78 1.88
CA THR A 178 8.80 7.07 1.28
C THR A 178 7.62 7.99 0.97
N ILE A 179 7.40 9.03 1.78
CA ILE A 179 6.37 10.03 1.52
C ILE A 179 6.74 10.85 0.27
N GLU A 180 8.00 11.26 0.14
CA GLU A 180 8.50 11.99 -1.04
C GLU A 180 8.35 11.14 -2.31
N GLU A 181 8.79 9.88 -2.31
CA GLU A 181 8.64 8.96 -3.45
C GLU A 181 7.17 8.77 -3.84
N LEU A 182 6.28 8.62 -2.85
CA LEU A 182 4.85 8.48 -3.10
C LEU A 182 4.26 9.78 -3.67
N GLN A 183 4.65 10.94 -3.15
CA GLN A 183 4.23 12.24 -3.68
C GLN A 183 4.66 12.43 -5.14
N GLU A 184 5.89 12.08 -5.49
CA GLU A 184 6.37 12.12 -6.87
C GLU A 184 5.55 11.22 -7.79
N SER A 185 5.20 10.02 -7.33
CA SER A 185 4.36 9.09 -8.10
C SER A 185 2.94 9.62 -8.33
N VAL A 186 2.35 10.25 -7.30
CA VAL A 186 1.02 10.87 -7.39
C VAL A 186 1.04 12.05 -8.36
N ASP A 187 2.08 12.87 -8.30
CA ASP A 187 2.25 14.01 -9.20
C ASP A 187 2.41 13.56 -10.66
N LEU A 188 3.17 12.49 -10.90
CA LEU A 188 3.30 11.91 -12.23
C LEU A 188 1.96 11.42 -12.77
N LEU A 189 1.22 10.64 -11.98
CA LEU A 189 -0.09 10.11 -12.36
C LEU A 189 -1.09 11.24 -12.63
N ARG A 190 -1.07 12.30 -11.81
CA ARG A 190 -1.91 13.49 -12.02
C ARG A 190 -1.60 14.17 -13.35
N ARG A 191 -0.33 14.36 -13.69
CA ARG A 191 0.08 14.95 -14.99
C ARG A 191 -0.37 14.07 -16.17
N GLN A 192 -0.28 12.75 -16.03
CA GLN A 192 -0.76 11.81 -17.05
C GLN A 192 -2.28 11.92 -17.24
N LEU A 193 -3.04 11.99 -16.15
CA LEU A 193 -4.49 12.18 -16.20
C LEU A 193 -4.87 13.49 -16.88
N GLU A 194 -4.19 14.60 -16.54
CA GLU A 194 -4.40 15.91 -17.18
C GLU A 194 -4.05 15.89 -18.68
N ALA A 195 -3.04 15.13 -19.09
CA ALA A 195 -2.71 14.94 -20.50
C ALA A 195 -3.80 14.14 -21.23
N GLN A 196 -4.30 13.05 -20.64
CA GLN A 196 -5.38 12.24 -21.21
C GLN A 196 -6.69 13.02 -21.30
N GLN A 197 -7.04 13.81 -20.28
CA GLN A 197 -8.23 14.67 -20.31
C GLN A 197 -8.15 15.69 -21.44
N ARG A 198 -6.98 16.28 -21.68
CA ARG A 198 -6.77 17.18 -22.84
C ARG A 198 -6.95 16.45 -24.17
N GLN A 199 -6.46 15.22 -24.30
CA GLN A 199 -6.67 14.43 -25.51
C GLN A 199 -8.15 14.13 -25.73
N ILE A 200 -8.88 13.77 -24.68
CA ILE A 200 -10.33 13.52 -24.75
C ILE A 200 -11.07 14.80 -25.15
N ALA A 201 -10.70 15.95 -24.60
CA ALA A 201 -11.29 17.23 -24.97
C ALA A 201 -11.10 17.54 -26.46
N ILE A 202 -9.88 17.35 -26.98
CA ILE A 202 -9.59 17.52 -28.41
C ILE A 202 -10.46 16.56 -29.24
N ILE A 203 -10.55 15.28 -28.86
CA ILE A 203 -11.40 14.31 -29.56
C ILE A 203 -12.87 14.76 -29.56
N GLY A 204 -13.36 15.30 -28.44
CA GLY A 204 -14.70 15.87 -28.34
C GLY A 204 -14.93 17.00 -29.36
N GLU A 205 -13.99 17.95 -29.46
CA GLU A 205 -14.06 19.03 -30.45
C GLU A 205 -14.09 18.50 -31.89
N TRP A 206 -13.34 17.44 -32.19
CA TRP A 206 -13.38 16.78 -33.50
C TRP A 206 -14.72 16.11 -33.78
N ILE A 207 -15.31 15.44 -32.79
CA ILE A 207 -16.64 14.83 -32.92
C ILE A 207 -17.68 15.91 -33.21
N ASP A 208 -17.68 17.00 -32.43
CA ASP A 208 -18.61 18.11 -32.63
C ASP A 208 -18.46 18.74 -34.03
N TYR A 209 -17.23 18.91 -34.50
CA TYR A 209 -16.95 19.38 -35.86
C TYR A 209 -17.50 18.42 -36.93
N PHE A 210 -17.27 17.11 -36.77
CA PHE A 210 -17.75 16.12 -37.72
C PHE A 210 -19.27 16.00 -37.73
N ASP A 211 -19.91 16.05 -36.57
CA ASP A 211 -21.37 16.02 -36.45
C ASP A 211 -22.00 17.25 -37.14
N ALA A 212 -21.46 18.45 -36.90
CA ALA A 212 -21.89 19.65 -37.60
C ALA A 212 -21.70 19.57 -39.12
N GLN A 213 -20.58 19.00 -39.58
CA GLN A 213 -20.31 18.78 -40.99
C GLN A 213 -21.28 17.77 -41.61
N MET A 214 -21.59 16.68 -40.89
CA MET A 214 -22.53 15.64 -41.34
C MET A 214 -23.96 16.18 -41.41
N ASP A 215 -24.40 16.96 -40.42
CA ASP A 215 -25.70 17.61 -40.43
C ASP A 215 -25.85 18.57 -41.60
N ALA A 216 -24.81 19.36 -41.90
CA ALA A 216 -24.81 20.25 -43.06
C ALA A 216 -24.98 19.49 -44.39
N MET A 217 -24.34 18.32 -44.53
CA MET A 217 -24.47 17.50 -45.74
C MET A 217 -25.79 16.73 -45.82
N ASN A 218 -26.31 16.26 -44.68
CA ASN A 218 -27.53 15.47 -44.62
C ASN A 218 -28.79 16.33 -44.74
N ARG A 219 -28.75 17.59 -44.30
CA ARG A 219 -29.86 18.54 -44.38
C ARG A 219 -30.58 18.59 -45.74
N PRO A 220 -29.89 18.74 -46.89
CA PRO A 220 -30.57 18.75 -48.20
C PRO A 220 -31.14 17.38 -48.61
N LEU A 221 -30.62 16.26 -48.08
CA LEU A 221 -31.20 14.94 -48.32
C LEU A 221 -32.46 14.74 -47.46
N VAL A 222 -32.39 15.13 -46.19
CA VAL A 222 -33.53 15.10 -45.26
C VAL A 222 -34.65 16.01 -45.75
N GLU A 223 -34.34 17.23 -46.21
CA GLU A 223 -35.33 18.15 -46.79
C GLU A 223 -35.98 17.58 -48.07
N ARG A 224 -35.20 16.94 -48.95
CA ARG A 224 -35.74 16.25 -50.14
C ARG A 224 -36.63 15.07 -49.79
N ILE A 225 -36.27 14.28 -48.78
CA ILE A 225 -37.09 13.16 -48.31
C ILE A 225 -38.35 13.67 -47.62
N ARG A 226 -38.26 14.73 -46.79
CA ARG A 226 -39.40 15.39 -46.15
C ARG A 226 -40.38 15.95 -47.18
N HIS A 227 -39.89 16.64 -48.22
CA HIS A 227 -40.75 17.09 -49.32
C HIS A 227 -41.39 15.95 -50.12
N ARG A 228 -40.75 14.77 -50.21
CA ARG A 228 -41.34 13.60 -50.87
C ARG A 228 -42.34 12.84 -50.00
N LEU A 229 -42.21 12.92 -48.68
CA LEU A 229 -43.04 12.17 -47.73
C LEU A 229 -44.25 12.94 -47.19
N GLY A 230 -44.37 14.24 -47.51
CA GLY A 230 -45.62 14.99 -47.32
C GLY A 230 -46.14 14.96 -45.88
N THR A 231 -45.41 15.58 -44.97
CA THR A 231 -45.99 16.07 -43.71
C THR A 231 -46.17 17.57 -43.84
N ASP A 232 -47.35 17.96 -44.34
CA ASP A 232 -47.97 19.25 -44.02
C ASP A 232 -48.43 19.27 -42.56
#